data_AF-A0A927TXM4-F1
#
_entry.id   AF-A0A927TXM4-F1
#
_cell.length_a   1.000
_cell.length_b   1.000
_cell.length_c   1.000
_cell.angle_alpha   90.00
_cell.angle_beta   90.00
_cell.angle_gamma   90.00
#
_symmetry.space_group_name_H-M   'P 1'
#
loop_
_entity.id
_entity.type
_entity.pdbx_description
1 polymer ?
#
loop_
_entity_poly.entity_id
_entity_poly.type
_entity_poly.pdbx_seq_one_letter_code
_entity_poly.pdbx_strand_id
1 'polypeptide(L)'
;MKKAKIKTPLLYALLLSLIAGCLCGCGPKSELEIYKENMQAFYDSVNATATAINSIDASGENAATELLAKLDEMNTAFNTMAEYTVPEEFSSVETLADNAAARMNEAVLLYHQALGESTYDNNIASQAKAKYDEAMTNIQYMGQLLMGQIPEGDGVTVTYE
;
A
#
# COMPACT_ATOMS: atom_id res chain seq x y z
N MET A 1 -23.33 -0.70 18.43
CA MET A 1 -21.96 -0.67 17.84
C MET A 1 -22.09 -0.15 16.40
N LYS A 2 -21.60 1.06 16.11
CA LYS A 2 -21.67 1.65 14.77
C LYS A 2 -20.61 0.99 13.89
N LYS A 3 -21.02 0.30 12.81
CA LYS A 3 -20.09 -0.21 11.79
C LYS A 3 -19.45 0.99 11.09
N ALA A 4 -18.13 1.14 11.21
CA ALA A 4 -17.38 2.05 10.36
C ALA A 4 -17.37 1.45 8.95
N LYS A 5 -18.20 1.99 8.04
CA LYS A 5 -18.05 1.76 6.60
C LYS A 5 -16.85 2.58 6.15
N ILE A 6 -15.70 1.94 5.98
CA ILE A 6 -14.57 2.51 5.26
C ILE A 6 -15.10 2.84 3.86
N LYS A 7 -15.11 4.12 3.51
CA LYS A 7 -15.61 4.60 2.23
C LYS A 7 -14.54 4.31 1.18
N THR A 8 -14.68 3.17 0.52
CA THR A 8 -13.87 2.71 -0.62
C THR A 8 -13.96 3.53 -1.93
N PRO A 9 -14.84 4.54 -2.16
CA PRO A 9 -14.91 5.20 -3.47
C PRO A 9 -13.93 6.37 -3.63
N LEU A 10 -13.20 6.79 -2.58
CA LEU A 10 -12.32 7.96 -2.67
C LEU A 10 -11.01 7.66 -3.42
N LEU A 11 -10.44 6.46 -3.27
CA LEU A 11 -9.29 5.99 -4.05
C LEU A 11 -9.60 5.91 -5.55
N TYR A 12 -10.81 5.48 -5.90
CA TYR A 12 -11.26 5.33 -7.30
C TYR A 12 -11.39 6.68 -8.04
N ALA A 13 -11.85 7.73 -7.34
CA ALA A 13 -11.94 9.07 -7.91
C ALA A 13 -10.56 9.73 -8.08
N LEU A 14 -9.59 9.35 -7.23
CA LEU A 14 -8.20 9.81 -7.22
C LEU A 14 -7.41 9.38 -8.47
N LEU A 15 -7.67 8.16 -8.93
CA LEU A 15 -6.93 7.50 -10.02
C LEU A 15 -7.35 8.02 -11.42
N LEU A 16 -8.64 8.34 -11.59
CA LEU A 16 -9.23 8.73 -12.88
C LEU A 16 -8.77 10.12 -13.37
N SER A 17 -8.39 11.05 -12.50
CA SER A 17 -7.91 12.38 -12.88
C SER A 17 -6.48 12.39 -13.45
N LEU A 18 -5.66 11.38 -13.14
CA LEU A 18 -4.26 11.28 -13.59
C LEU A 18 -4.12 10.78 -15.04
N ILE A 19 -5.17 10.15 -15.59
CA ILE A 19 -5.16 9.45 -16.89
C ILE A 19 -5.52 10.39 -18.06
N ALA A 20 -6.11 11.56 -17.81
CA ALA A 20 -6.66 12.44 -18.85
C ALA A 20 -5.61 13.15 -19.74
N GLY A 21 -4.30 12.94 -19.52
CA GLY A 21 -3.22 13.65 -20.21
C GLY A 21 -2.55 12.93 -21.38
N CYS A 22 -2.84 11.65 -21.65
CA CYS A 22 -2.11 10.90 -22.69
C CYS A 22 -2.62 11.19 -24.11
N LEU A 23 -2.25 12.34 -24.66
CA LEU A 23 -2.17 12.54 -26.10
C LEU A 23 -0.97 11.73 -26.61
N CYS A 24 -1.25 10.64 -27.33
CA CYS A 24 -0.26 9.74 -27.90
C CYS A 24 0.75 10.48 -28.80
N GLY A 25 1.94 10.76 -28.28
CA GLY A 25 3.15 11.01 -29.05
C GLY A 25 4.07 9.79 -28.96
N CYS A 26 4.36 9.13 -30.07
CA CYS A 26 5.39 8.07 -30.14
C CYS A 26 6.78 8.69 -29.93
N GLY A 27 7.17 8.89 -28.68
CA GLY A 27 8.54 9.14 -28.22
C GLY A 27 8.96 8.11 -27.17
N PRO A 28 10.24 8.04 -26.78
CA PRO A 28 10.64 7.28 -25.60
C PRO A 28 9.86 7.79 -24.39
N LYS A 29 9.35 6.86 -23.58
CA LYS A 29 8.59 7.20 -22.37
C LYS A 29 9.45 8.07 -21.46
N SER A 30 8.86 9.14 -20.95
CA SER A 30 9.46 9.95 -19.90
C SER A 30 9.56 9.15 -18.59
N GLU A 31 10.46 9.57 -17.71
CA GLU A 31 10.59 9.01 -16.35
C GLU A 31 9.27 9.08 -15.58
N LEU A 32 8.52 10.19 -15.74
CA LEU A 32 7.19 10.36 -15.16
C LEU A 32 6.17 9.35 -15.69
N GLU A 33 6.16 9.07 -16.99
CA GLU A 33 5.26 8.07 -17.57
C GLU A 33 5.59 6.66 -17.06
N ILE A 34 6.88 6.32 -16.96
CA ILE A 34 7.33 5.04 -16.38
C ILE A 34 6.88 4.94 -14.92
N TYR A 35 7.09 5.98 -14.12
CA TYR A 35 6.70 6.00 -12.73
C TYR A 35 5.18 5.85 -12.55
N LYS A 36 4.36 6.50 -13.39
CA LYS A 36 2.90 6.33 -13.39
C LYS A 36 2.47 4.90 -13.72
N GLU A 37 3.09 4.28 -14.72
CA GLU A 37 2.82 2.87 -15.06
C GLU A 37 3.19 1.92 -13.91
N ASN A 38 4.35 2.15 -13.28
CA ASN A 38 4.82 1.38 -12.13
C ASN A 38 3.86 1.50 -10.93
N MET A 39 3.46 2.73 -10.58
CA MET A 39 2.51 2.95 -9.49
C MET A 39 1.13 2.35 -9.80
N GLN A 40 0.66 2.41 -11.05
CA GLN A 40 -0.57 1.74 -11.47
C GLN A 40 -0.47 0.23 -11.26
N ALA A 41 0.63 -0.40 -11.68
CA ALA A 41 0.87 -1.83 -11.47
C ALA A 41 0.89 -2.21 -9.98
N PHE A 42 1.52 -1.39 -9.14
CA PHE A 42 1.48 -1.56 -7.69
C PHE A 42 0.05 -1.52 -7.14
N TYR A 43 -0.74 -0.50 -7.49
CA TYR A 43 -2.13 -0.39 -7.03
C TYR A 43 -3.00 -1.56 -7.50
N ASP A 44 -2.83 -2.02 -8.74
CA ASP A 44 -3.55 -3.16 -9.26
C ASP A 44 -3.20 -4.44 -8.48
N SER A 45 -1.92 -4.64 -8.16
CA SER A 45 -1.46 -5.76 -7.34
C SER A 45 -2.05 -5.71 -5.93
N VAL A 46 -1.97 -4.56 -5.25
CA VAL A 46 -2.53 -4.38 -3.90
C VAL A 46 -4.04 -4.64 -3.88
N ASN A 47 -4.77 -4.11 -4.86
CA ASN A 47 -6.23 -4.29 -4.95
C ASN A 47 -6.62 -5.75 -5.23
N ALA A 48 -5.90 -6.42 -6.14
CA ALA A 48 -6.12 -7.83 -6.44
C ALA A 48 -5.87 -8.69 -5.20
N THR A 49 -4.77 -8.48 -4.50
CA THR A 49 -4.41 -9.20 -3.28
C THR A 49 -5.40 -8.93 -2.14
N ALA A 50 -5.81 -7.68 -1.93
CA ALA A 50 -6.82 -7.32 -0.94
C ALA A 50 -8.18 -7.98 -1.24
N THR A 51 -8.56 -8.05 -2.52
CA THR A 51 -9.79 -8.74 -2.94
C THR A 51 -9.70 -10.24 -2.67
N ALA A 52 -8.54 -10.85 -2.96
CA ALA A 52 -8.29 -12.25 -2.66
C ALA A 52 -8.38 -12.53 -1.15
N ILE A 53 -7.75 -11.69 -0.31
CA ILE A 53 -7.84 -11.80 1.17
C ILE A 53 -9.30 -11.75 1.64
N ASN A 54 -10.09 -10.80 1.13
CA ASN A 54 -11.51 -10.68 1.50
C ASN A 54 -12.38 -11.86 1.04
N SER A 55 -11.87 -12.69 0.12
CA SER A 55 -12.56 -13.86 -0.41
C SER A 55 -12.19 -15.16 0.30
N ILE A 56 -11.23 -15.13 1.23
CA ILE A 56 -10.83 -16.30 2.03
C ILE A 56 -11.99 -16.73 2.93
N ASP A 57 -12.33 -18.02 2.90
CA ASP A 57 -13.26 -18.60 3.87
C ASP A 57 -12.55 -18.72 5.23
N ALA A 58 -12.86 -17.80 6.13
CA ALA A 58 -12.27 -17.75 7.47
C ALA A 58 -12.56 -18.99 8.35
N SER A 59 -13.53 -19.83 7.97
CA SER A 59 -13.84 -21.09 8.65
C SER A 59 -13.13 -22.31 8.07
N GLY A 60 -12.45 -22.14 6.92
CA GLY A 60 -11.74 -23.21 6.24
C GLY A 60 -10.48 -23.65 6.98
N GLU A 61 -10.15 -24.94 6.86
CA GLU A 61 -8.97 -25.55 7.52
C GLU A 61 -7.63 -24.91 7.09
N ASN A 62 -7.58 -24.30 5.90
CA ASN A 62 -6.39 -23.65 5.35
C ASN A 62 -6.42 -22.11 5.42
N ALA A 63 -7.44 -21.52 6.06
CA ALA A 63 -7.66 -20.07 6.05
C ALA A 63 -6.42 -19.25 6.49
N ALA A 64 -5.73 -19.71 7.53
CA ALA A 64 -4.51 -19.05 8.03
C ALA A 64 -3.38 -19.12 7.00
N THR A 65 -3.13 -20.28 6.40
CA THR A 65 -2.10 -20.48 5.37
C THR A 65 -2.38 -19.63 4.13
N GLU A 66 -3.63 -19.59 3.68
CA GLU A 66 -4.05 -18.77 2.53
C GLU A 66 -3.85 -17.28 2.81
N LEU A 67 -4.23 -16.82 4.01
CA LEU A 67 -4.04 -15.44 4.42
C LEU A 67 -2.56 -15.05 4.43
N LEU A 68 -1.71 -15.88 5.05
CA LEU A 68 -0.27 -15.61 5.14
C LEU A 68 0.38 -15.54 3.75
N ALA A 69 0.03 -16.47 2.85
CA ALA A 69 0.51 -16.42 1.46
C ALA A 69 0.10 -15.13 0.73
N LYS A 70 -1.14 -14.65 0.94
CA LYS A 70 -1.58 -13.37 0.37
C LYS A 70 -0.92 -12.16 0.99
N LEU A 71 -0.60 -12.21 2.28
CA LEU A 71 0.19 -11.16 2.93
C LEU A 71 1.63 -11.14 2.37
N ASP A 72 2.23 -12.29 2.08
CA ASP A 72 3.55 -12.35 1.43
C ASP A 72 3.53 -11.76 0.00
N GLU A 73 2.46 -12.02 -0.77
CA GLU A 73 2.23 -11.39 -2.08
C GLU A 73 2.08 -9.87 -1.93
N MET A 74 1.33 -9.39 -0.93
CA MET A 74 1.19 -7.96 -0.62
C MET A 74 2.54 -7.33 -0.30
N ASN A 75 3.33 -7.96 0.57
CA ASN A 75 4.66 -7.47 0.96
C ASN A 75 5.61 -7.40 -0.24
N THR A 76 5.55 -8.37 -1.14
CA THR A 76 6.32 -8.35 -2.40
C THR A 76 5.99 -7.11 -3.22
N ALA A 77 4.69 -6.78 -3.40
CA ALA A 77 4.28 -5.59 -4.13
C ALA A 77 4.82 -4.29 -3.49
N PHE A 78 4.78 -4.19 -2.16
CA PHE A 78 5.32 -3.04 -1.43
C PHE A 78 6.84 -2.90 -1.58
N ASN A 79 7.60 -4.01 -1.49
CA ASN A 79 9.04 -3.97 -1.70
C ASN A 79 9.39 -3.57 -3.14
N THR A 80 8.67 -4.10 -4.14
CA THR A 80 8.85 -3.68 -5.53
C THR A 80 8.54 -2.20 -5.73
N MET A 81 7.52 -1.65 -5.05
CA MET A 81 7.20 -0.22 -5.12
C MET A 81 8.32 0.67 -4.59
N ALA A 82 8.97 0.27 -3.49
CA ALA A 82 10.10 1.02 -2.92
C ALA A 82 11.33 1.07 -3.85
N GLU A 83 11.46 0.12 -4.79
CA GLU A 83 12.56 0.08 -5.77
C GLU A 83 12.29 0.93 -7.02
N TYR A 84 11.09 1.50 -7.18
CA TYR A 84 10.78 2.33 -8.34
C TYR A 84 11.58 3.63 -8.33
N THR A 85 12.22 3.95 -9.45
CA THR A 85 12.83 5.27 -9.66
C THR A 85 11.76 6.35 -9.55
N VAL A 86 11.88 7.20 -8.53
CA VAL A 86 10.99 8.33 -8.29
C VAL A 86 11.50 9.54 -9.09
N PRO A 87 10.66 10.18 -9.92
CA PRO A 87 11.04 11.41 -10.61
C PRO A 87 11.49 12.49 -9.62
N GLU A 88 12.48 13.30 -9.99
CA GLU A 88 13.06 14.34 -9.12
C GLU A 88 12.01 15.27 -8.49
N GLU A 89 10.99 15.65 -9.28
CA GLU A 89 9.84 16.47 -8.85
C GLU A 89 9.01 15.85 -7.71
N PHE A 90 9.13 14.54 -7.48
CA PHE A 90 8.46 13.79 -6.43
C PHE A 90 9.43 13.16 -5.43
N SER A 91 10.70 13.58 -5.36
CA SER A 91 11.71 13.03 -4.43
C SER A 91 11.23 12.89 -2.97
N SER A 92 10.34 13.78 -2.50
CA SER A 92 9.71 13.68 -1.17
C SER A 92 8.90 12.39 -0.92
N VAL A 93 8.51 11.67 -1.98
CA VAL A 93 7.74 10.42 -1.95
C VAL A 93 8.62 9.20 -1.66
N GLU A 94 9.92 9.27 -1.95
CA GLU A 94 10.86 8.14 -1.81
C GLU A 94 10.91 7.60 -0.38
N THR A 95 11.07 8.48 0.62
CA THR A 95 11.07 8.10 2.03
C THR A 95 9.74 7.49 2.48
N LEU A 96 8.61 7.93 1.91
CA LEU A 96 7.30 7.34 2.21
C LEU A 96 7.16 5.94 1.62
N ALA A 97 7.70 5.70 0.41
CA ALA A 97 7.71 4.40 -0.23
C ALA A 97 8.53 3.37 0.59
N ASP A 98 9.74 3.77 1.02
CA ASP A 98 10.60 2.96 1.87
C ASP A 98 9.93 2.64 3.22
N ASN A 99 9.34 3.65 3.87
CA ASN A 99 8.62 3.46 5.13
C ASN A 99 7.41 2.54 4.96
N ALA A 100 6.66 2.67 3.87
CA ALA A 100 5.53 1.80 3.58
C ALA A 100 5.99 0.34 3.46
N ALA A 101 7.06 0.08 2.70
CA ALA A 101 7.62 -1.25 2.52
C ALA A 101 8.15 -1.85 3.83
N ALA A 102 8.90 -1.07 4.61
CA ALA A 102 9.39 -1.50 5.92
C ALA A 102 8.24 -1.89 6.86
N ARG A 103 7.17 -1.09 6.90
CA ARG A 103 6.02 -1.37 7.78
C ARG A 103 5.18 -2.54 7.30
N MET A 104 5.05 -2.75 5.99
CA MET A 104 4.40 -3.94 5.46
C MET A 104 5.20 -5.19 5.83
N ASN A 105 6.53 -5.15 5.71
CA ASN A 105 7.39 -6.26 6.08
C ASN A 105 7.25 -6.61 7.58
N GLU A 106 7.33 -5.59 8.46
CA GLU A 106 7.07 -5.77 9.90
C GLU A 106 5.68 -6.41 10.16
N ALA A 107 4.64 -5.95 9.45
CA ALA A 107 3.29 -6.48 9.61
C ALA A 107 3.21 -7.96 9.23
N VAL A 108 3.77 -8.35 8.08
CA VAL A 108 3.75 -9.73 7.59
C VAL A 108 4.51 -10.67 8.52
N LEU A 109 5.69 -10.26 9.00
CA LEU A 109 6.45 -11.04 10.00
C LEU A 109 5.62 -11.28 11.28
N LEU A 110 4.94 -10.26 11.78
CA LEU A 110 4.08 -10.38 12.96
C LEU A 110 2.85 -11.25 12.70
N TYR A 111 2.25 -11.19 11.50
CA TYR A 111 1.14 -12.09 11.15
C TYR A 111 1.58 -13.56 11.10
N HIS A 112 2.74 -13.84 10.50
CA HIS A 112 3.32 -15.19 10.53
C HIS A 112 3.55 -15.66 11.97
N GLN A 113 4.06 -14.80 12.84
CA GLN A 113 4.24 -15.14 14.26
C GLN A 113 2.90 -15.40 14.96
N ALA A 114 1.89 -14.55 14.74
CA ALA A 114 0.60 -14.66 15.40
C ALA A 114 -0.21 -15.91 14.98
N LEU A 115 -0.01 -16.39 13.75
CA LEU A 115 -0.77 -17.49 13.14
C LEU A 115 0.03 -18.79 12.99
N GLY A 116 1.37 -18.74 13.10
CA GLY A 116 2.27 -19.87 12.86
C GLY A 116 2.56 -20.73 14.10
N GLU A 117 2.19 -20.28 15.30
CA GLU A 117 2.24 -21.10 16.52
C GLU A 117 0.98 -21.97 16.67
N SER A 118 1.03 -22.97 17.58
CA SER A 118 -0.09 -23.90 17.81
C SER A 118 -1.35 -23.21 18.36
N THR A 119 -1.25 -21.96 18.82
CA THR A 119 -2.35 -21.12 19.28
C THR A 119 -2.21 -19.71 18.73
N TYR A 120 -3.32 -19.14 18.26
CA TYR A 120 -3.37 -17.76 17.78
C TYR A 120 -3.06 -16.75 18.89
N ASP A 121 -2.11 -15.84 18.64
CA ASP A 121 -1.77 -14.73 19.56
C ASP A 121 -2.45 -13.43 19.11
N ASN A 122 -3.46 -12.99 19.87
CA ASN A 122 -4.23 -11.79 19.58
C ASN A 122 -3.43 -10.49 19.77
N ASN A 123 -2.47 -10.45 20.68
CA ASN A 123 -1.64 -9.27 20.93
C ASN A 123 -0.70 -9.05 19.73
N ILE A 124 -0.03 -10.11 19.29
CA ILE A 124 0.86 -10.05 18.12
C ILE A 124 0.07 -9.71 16.86
N ALA A 125 -1.11 -10.31 16.66
CA ALA A 125 -1.96 -9.96 15.52
C ALA A 125 -2.44 -8.49 15.53
N SER A 126 -2.67 -7.92 16.71
CA SER A 126 -3.04 -6.51 16.84
C SER A 126 -1.87 -5.58 16.49
N GLN A 127 -0.64 -5.96 16.87
CA GLN A 127 0.58 -5.24 16.48
C GLN A 127 0.82 -5.35 14.96
N ALA A 128 0.63 -6.54 14.38
CA ALA A 128 0.71 -6.77 12.94
C ALA A 128 -0.24 -5.83 12.18
N LYS A 129 -1.49 -5.73 12.66
CA LYS A 129 -2.49 -4.83 12.08
C LYS A 129 -2.06 -3.36 12.17
N ALA A 130 -1.52 -2.91 13.29
CA ALA A 130 -1.05 -1.53 13.42
C ALA A 130 0.03 -1.20 12.39
N LYS A 131 0.97 -2.12 12.16
CA LYS A 131 2.02 -1.97 11.14
C LYS A 131 1.47 -1.98 9.71
N TYR A 132 0.49 -2.83 9.43
CA TYR A 132 -0.24 -2.82 8.16
C TYR A 132 -0.93 -1.46 7.94
N ASP A 133 -1.61 -0.93 8.96
CA ASP A 133 -2.29 0.37 8.87
C ASP A 133 -1.29 1.53 8.67
N GLU A 134 -0.12 1.49 9.33
CA GLU A 134 0.98 2.44 9.11
C GLU A 134 1.50 2.39 7.66
N ALA A 135 1.66 1.19 7.09
CA ALA A 135 2.08 1.02 5.70
C ALA A 135 1.07 1.66 4.73
N MET A 136 -0.22 1.37 4.90
CA MET A 136 -1.29 1.94 4.09
C MET A 136 -1.41 3.46 4.24
N THR A 137 -1.11 3.99 5.43
CA THR A 137 -1.09 5.44 5.69
C THR A 137 0.01 6.13 4.87
N ASN A 138 1.20 5.53 4.78
CA ASN A 138 2.26 6.06 3.92
C ASN A 138 1.84 6.08 2.45
N ILE A 139 1.20 5.01 1.94
CA ILE A 139 0.65 4.99 0.57
C ILE A 139 -0.37 6.12 0.35
N GLN A 140 -1.22 6.40 1.34
CA GLN A 140 -2.16 7.51 1.25
C GLN A 140 -1.44 8.87 1.15
N TYR A 141 -0.40 9.10 1.96
CA TYR A 141 0.39 10.32 1.91
C TYR A 141 1.15 10.47 0.58
N MET A 142 1.70 9.38 0.04
CA MET A 142 2.30 9.37 -1.30
C MET A 142 1.26 9.82 -2.34
N GLY A 143 0.05 9.26 -2.31
CA GLY A 143 -1.03 9.66 -3.20
C GLY A 143 -1.38 11.15 -3.10
N GLN A 144 -1.39 11.71 -1.89
CA GLN A 144 -1.62 13.14 -1.66
C GLN A 144 -0.52 14.01 -2.29
N LEU A 145 0.75 13.69 -2.05
CA LEU A 145 1.89 14.42 -2.62
C LEU A 145 1.90 14.37 -4.16
N LEU A 146 1.60 13.20 -4.74
CA LEU A 146 1.54 13.03 -6.20
C LEU A 146 0.42 13.84 -6.86
N MET A 147 -0.61 14.25 -6.10
CA MET A 147 -1.65 15.18 -6.55
C MET A 147 -1.33 16.66 -6.25
N GLY A 148 -0.16 16.95 -5.67
CA GLY A 148 0.21 18.28 -5.22
C GLY A 148 -0.51 18.73 -3.94
N GLN A 149 -1.00 17.79 -3.12
CA GLN A 149 -1.60 18.07 -1.82
C GLN A 149 -0.55 17.93 -0.70
N ILE A 150 -0.68 18.74 0.35
CA ILE A 150 0.12 18.57 1.57
C ILE A 150 -0.55 17.50 2.42
N PRO A 151 0.17 16.43 2.83
CA PRO A 151 -0.40 15.43 3.70
C PRO A 151 -0.79 15.99 5.08
N GLU A 152 -1.99 15.65 5.55
CA GLU A 152 -2.49 16.03 6.87
C GLU A 152 -2.66 14.77 7.73
N GLY A 153 -1.99 14.71 8.89
CA GLY A 153 -2.11 13.61 9.86
C GLY A 153 -1.04 13.63 10.97
N ASP A 154 -1.24 12.81 12.00
CA ASP A 154 -0.29 12.69 13.13
C ASP A 154 1.08 12.17 12.62
N GLY A 155 2.15 12.90 12.93
CA GLY A 155 3.53 12.54 12.55
C GLY A 155 4.10 13.22 11.30
N VAL A 156 3.37 14.14 10.66
CA VAL A 156 3.88 14.95 9.53
C VAL A 156 4.47 16.27 10.06
N THR A 157 5.79 16.40 10.05
CA THR A 157 6.47 17.70 10.21
C THR A 157 6.81 18.27 8.84
N VAL A 158 6.11 19.33 8.44
CA VAL A 158 6.49 20.15 7.28
C VAL A 158 7.60 21.09 7.72
N THR A 159 8.82 20.90 7.19
CA THR A 159 9.89 21.89 7.30
C THR A 159 9.91 22.74 6.04
N TYR A 160 9.61 24.03 6.19
CA TYR A 160 9.86 25.02 5.14
C TYR A 160 11.35 25.42 5.22
N GLU A 161 12.05 25.45 4.09
CA GLU A 161 13.32 26.17 3.96
C GLU A 161 13.09 27.68 3.83
#